data_AF-A0A350H2T5-F1
#
_entry.id   AF-A0A350H2T5-F1
#
_cell.length_a   1.000
_cell.length_b   1.000
_cell.length_c   1.000
_cell.angle_alpha   90.00
_cell.angle_beta   90.00
_cell.angle_gamma   90.00
#
_symmetry.space_group_name_H-M   'P 1'
#
loop_
_entity.id
_entity.type
_entity.pdbx_description
1 polymer ?
#
loop_
_entity_poly.entity_id
_entity_poly.type
_entity_poly.pdbx_seq_one_letter_code
_entity_poly.pdbx_strand_id
1 'polypeptide(L)'
;VTVGDKNIYEATNMPIRKIKKFLSELELSPVKQQISEEILKEINARLAFMIDVGLDYLTLARHTATLSGGEAQRIRLATQIGSGLVGVAYILDEPSIGLHQRDNDKLLSALKALKDIGNTLIVVEHDEDTMRAADFIVDVGPLAGVHGGEIVATGTVDDIMKCKRSVTGAYLSGKMKIPVPDIRRKPTGFIKIKGARENNLKNIDVKIPTGILTCITGVSGSGKSSLINEILYKSLAKTLNRARTVAGDHDGIEGVEVLDKVIDIDQSPIGRTPRSNPATYIGVFDQIRDLYAATSDAKERGYKKGRFSFNVKGGRCEACSGDGIKVIEMHFLPDVYVPCEVCEGKRYNRETLEVKYKGYNIYDVLNMTVEEAMEVFKNVPSIFNKIKTLNDVGLSYLKLGQPSTTLSGGEAQRIKLAAELSKRATGKTIYILDEPTTGLHFADVHKLVEILRKLSESGNTVVVIEHNMDVIKCADYIIDMGPEGGDKGGKVIAKGTPEEICKVEKSHTGEYLKKWLSQ
;
A
#
# COMPACT_ATOMS: atom_id res chain seq x y z
N VAL A 1 -35.31 13.45 19.76
CA VAL A 1 -35.13 14.85 19.28
C VAL A 1 -34.84 14.82 17.80
N THR A 2 -35.56 15.61 17.00
CA THR A 2 -35.39 15.69 15.54
C THR A 2 -35.16 17.14 15.11
N VAL A 3 -34.46 17.32 13.98
CA VAL A 3 -34.26 18.58 13.26
C VAL A 3 -34.61 18.29 11.81
N GLY A 4 -35.54 19.04 11.20
CA GLY A 4 -35.98 18.80 9.81
C GLY A 4 -36.45 17.36 9.57
N ASP A 5 -37.27 16.82 10.47
CA ASP A 5 -37.81 15.44 10.41
C ASP A 5 -36.76 14.31 10.48
N LYS A 6 -35.52 14.62 10.87
CA LYS A 6 -34.45 13.64 11.04
C LYS A 6 -33.90 13.69 12.45
N ASN A 7 -33.70 12.52 13.06
CA ASN A 7 -32.94 12.42 14.30
C ASN A 7 -31.42 12.43 14.01
N ILE A 8 -30.60 12.55 15.06
CA ILE A 8 -29.14 12.65 14.91
C ILE A 8 -28.51 11.42 14.25
N TYR A 9 -29.03 10.22 14.51
CA TYR A 9 -28.55 8.98 13.90
C TYR A 9 -28.89 8.94 12.41
N GLU A 10 -30.11 9.32 12.03
CA GLU A 10 -30.53 9.40 10.63
C GLU A 10 -29.71 10.44 9.85
N ALA A 11 -29.47 11.60 10.44
CA ALA A 11 -28.66 12.66 9.84
C ALA A 11 -27.21 12.22 9.64
N THR A 12 -26.59 11.62 10.67
CA THR A 12 -25.18 11.19 10.62
C THR A 12 -24.92 9.98 9.72
N ASN A 13 -25.95 9.16 9.44
CA ASN A 13 -25.86 8.06 8.48
C ASN A 13 -26.09 8.49 7.03
N MET A 14 -26.43 9.75 6.77
CA MET A 14 -26.44 10.25 5.40
C MET A 14 -25.00 10.42 4.89
N PRO A 15 -24.74 10.11 3.61
CA PRO A 15 -23.53 10.57 2.93
C PRO A 15 -23.32 12.07 3.12
N ILE A 16 -22.08 12.52 3.25
CA ILE A 16 -21.70 13.93 3.46
C ILE A 16 -22.34 14.85 2.43
N ARG A 17 -22.41 14.43 1.17
CA ARG A 17 -23.13 15.16 0.12
C ARG A 17 -24.62 15.37 0.43
N LYS A 18 -25.29 14.35 0.97
CA LYS A 18 -26.72 14.38 1.29
C LYS A 18 -26.99 15.20 2.54
N ILE A 19 -26.20 15.05 3.61
CA ILE A 19 -26.37 15.86 4.82
C ILE A 19 -26.09 17.34 4.55
N LYS A 20 -25.07 17.69 3.74
CA LYS A 20 -24.82 19.07 3.34
C LYS A 20 -26.02 19.68 2.62
N LYS A 21 -26.59 18.94 1.67
CA LYS A 21 -27.80 19.36 0.95
C LYS A 21 -28.98 19.54 1.91
N PHE A 22 -29.21 18.55 2.77
CA PHE A 22 -30.28 18.57 3.79
C PHE A 22 -30.18 19.79 4.72
N LEU A 23 -28.98 20.12 5.22
CA LEU A 23 -28.77 21.27 6.10
C LEU A 23 -28.86 22.61 5.36
N SER A 24 -28.53 22.65 4.07
CA SER A 24 -28.65 23.86 3.25
C SER A 24 -30.09 24.17 2.86
N GLU A 25 -30.94 23.13 2.75
CA GLU A 25 -32.37 23.23 2.42
C GLU A 25 -33.26 23.19 3.69
N LEU A 26 -32.66 23.26 4.87
CA LEU A 26 -33.38 23.15 6.14
C LEU A 26 -34.21 24.41 6.42
N GLU A 27 -35.53 24.27 6.41
CA GLU A 27 -36.43 25.36 6.78
C GLU A 27 -36.62 25.42 8.31
N LEU A 28 -36.24 26.56 8.89
CA LEU A 28 -36.35 26.82 10.32
C LEU A 28 -37.23 28.05 10.57
N SER A 29 -37.91 28.08 11.72
CA SER A 29 -38.60 29.30 12.15
C SER A 29 -37.59 30.43 12.36
N PRO A 30 -37.99 31.72 12.21
CA PRO A 30 -37.07 32.85 12.29
C PRO A 30 -36.19 32.86 13.55
N VAL A 31 -36.77 32.51 14.70
CA VAL A 31 -36.06 32.41 15.98
C VAL A 31 -35.01 31.29 15.95
N LYS A 32 -35.34 30.12 15.40
CA LYS A 32 -34.40 28.99 15.29
C LYS A 32 -33.30 29.28 14.28
N GLN A 33 -33.62 29.96 13.19
CA GLN A 33 -32.63 30.38 12.19
C GLN A 33 -31.58 31.28 12.83
N GLN A 34 -31.99 32.30 13.60
CA GLN A 34 -31.07 33.22 14.26
C GLN A 34 -30.17 32.51 15.29
N ILE A 35 -30.69 31.53 16.04
CA ILE A 35 -29.89 30.77 17.02
C ILE A 35 -28.89 29.83 16.34
N SER A 36 -29.26 29.27 15.19
CA SER A 36 -28.49 28.21 14.51
C SER A 36 -27.59 28.72 13.39
N GLU A 37 -27.65 29.99 13.01
CA GLU A 37 -26.93 30.56 11.87
C GLU A 37 -25.43 30.24 11.88
N GLU A 38 -24.71 30.63 12.94
CA GLU A 38 -23.26 30.38 13.07
C GLU A 38 -22.94 28.88 13.15
N ILE A 39 -23.80 28.08 13.79
CA ILE A 39 -23.63 26.63 13.90
C ILE A 39 -23.79 25.96 12.54
N LEU A 40 -24.83 26.31 11.77
CA LEU A 40 -25.08 25.78 10.43
C LEU A 40 -24.00 26.23 9.45
N LYS A 41 -23.50 27.46 9.58
CA LYS A 41 -22.38 27.97 8.79
C LYS A 41 -21.13 27.15 9.02
N GLU A 42 -20.77 26.89 10.28
CA GLU A 42 -19.61 26.07 10.65
C GLU A 42 -19.75 24.61 10.17
N ILE A 43 -20.92 24.00 10.35
CA ILE A 43 -21.17 22.62 9.89
C ILE A 43 -21.08 22.55 8.36
N ASN A 44 -21.72 23.47 7.64
CA ASN A 44 -21.68 23.49 6.17
C ASN A 44 -20.26 23.72 5.63
N ALA A 45 -19.46 24.56 6.30
CA ALA A 45 -18.05 24.75 5.94
C ALA A 45 -17.24 23.46 6.12
N ARG A 46 -17.36 22.77 7.26
CA ARG A 46 -16.67 21.48 7.49
C ARG A 46 -17.09 20.40 6.50
N LEU A 47 -18.39 20.30 6.22
CA LEU A 47 -18.89 19.36 5.21
C LEU A 47 -18.40 19.73 3.80
N ALA A 48 -18.22 21.02 3.48
CA ALA A 48 -17.60 21.44 2.23
C ALA A 48 -16.16 20.96 2.13
N PHE A 49 -15.33 21.17 3.17
CA PHE A 49 -13.94 20.70 3.15
C PHE A 49 -13.83 19.19 2.95
N MET A 50 -14.72 18.40 3.56
CA MET A 50 -14.76 16.95 3.33
C MET A 50 -15.08 16.60 1.87
N ILE A 51 -15.95 17.36 1.20
CA ILE A 51 -16.24 17.19 -0.24
C ILE A 51 -15.05 17.60 -1.10
N ASP A 52 -14.37 18.69 -0.74
CA ASP A 52 -13.22 19.22 -1.47
C ASP A 52 -12.04 18.25 -1.44
N VAL A 53 -11.90 17.44 -0.37
CA VAL A 53 -10.91 16.35 -0.31
C VAL A 53 -11.46 14.99 -0.83
N GLY A 54 -12.61 14.98 -1.51
CA GLY A 54 -13.15 13.78 -2.17
C GLY A 54 -13.77 12.74 -1.24
N LEU A 55 -14.26 13.12 -0.06
CA LEU A 55 -14.88 12.23 0.93
C LEU A 55 -16.41 12.33 0.96
N ASP A 56 -17.03 12.87 -0.09
CA ASP A 56 -18.46 13.19 -0.13
C ASP A 56 -19.39 11.96 0.01
N TYR A 57 -18.85 10.77 -0.25
CA TYR A 57 -19.53 9.48 -0.15
C TYR A 57 -19.55 8.88 1.26
N LEU A 58 -18.70 9.36 2.18
CA LEU A 58 -18.67 8.87 3.56
C LEU A 58 -19.86 9.36 4.37
N THR A 59 -20.19 8.62 5.42
CA THR A 59 -21.17 9.03 6.43
C THR A 59 -20.43 9.51 7.68
N LEU A 60 -21.02 10.43 8.43
CA LEU A 60 -20.44 10.91 9.69
C LEU A 60 -20.42 9.81 10.77
N ALA A 61 -21.31 8.83 10.65
CA ALA A 61 -21.39 7.68 11.54
C ALA A 61 -20.36 6.56 11.21
N ARG A 62 -19.58 6.67 10.12
CA ARG A 62 -18.62 5.62 9.74
C ARG A 62 -17.54 5.48 10.82
N HIS A 63 -17.35 4.24 11.28
CA HIS A 63 -16.32 3.93 12.26
C HIS A 63 -14.92 4.23 11.73
N THR A 64 -14.10 4.92 12.52
CA THR A 64 -12.73 5.31 12.12
C THR A 64 -11.83 4.10 11.82
N ALA A 65 -12.07 2.97 12.49
CA ALA A 65 -11.32 1.73 12.27
C ALA A 65 -11.58 1.07 10.90
N THR A 66 -12.64 1.47 10.18
CA THR A 66 -12.97 0.93 8.85
C THR A 66 -12.58 1.87 7.71
N LEU A 67 -11.92 2.98 8.03
CA LEU A 67 -11.37 3.90 7.04
C LEU A 67 -10.07 3.34 6.47
N SER A 68 -9.80 3.60 5.19
CA SER A 68 -8.46 3.36 4.64
C SER A 68 -7.47 4.40 5.18
N GLY A 69 -6.16 4.17 4.98
CA GLY A 69 -5.12 5.14 5.35
C GLY A 69 -5.35 6.51 4.70
N GLY A 70 -5.57 6.55 3.39
CA GLY A 70 -5.94 7.77 2.66
C GLY A 70 -7.29 8.36 3.11
N GLU A 71 -8.27 7.48 3.41
CA GLU A 71 -9.45 7.69 4.26
C GLU A 71 -9.21 8.71 5.38
N ALA A 72 -8.43 8.25 6.36
CA ALA A 72 -8.14 8.96 7.59
C ALA A 72 -7.27 10.21 7.37
N GLN A 73 -6.30 10.14 6.46
CA GLN A 73 -5.41 11.26 6.16
C GLN A 73 -6.16 12.45 5.58
N ARG A 74 -7.09 12.22 4.64
CA ARG A 74 -7.89 13.29 4.04
C ARG A 74 -8.88 13.90 5.03
N ILE A 75 -9.43 13.11 5.96
CA ILE A 75 -10.23 13.66 7.08
C ILE A 75 -9.38 14.62 7.93
N ARG A 76 -8.13 14.24 8.23
CA ARG A 76 -7.20 15.09 8.95
C ARG A 76 -6.92 16.37 8.16
N LEU A 77 -6.67 16.27 6.86
CA LEU A 77 -6.46 17.44 5.99
C LEU A 77 -7.67 18.38 5.98
N ALA A 78 -8.88 17.86 5.78
CA ALA A 78 -10.11 18.66 5.83
C ALA A 78 -10.28 19.37 7.18
N THR A 79 -9.92 18.70 8.28
CA THR A 79 -9.93 19.29 9.62
C THR A 79 -8.92 20.43 9.77
N GLN A 80 -7.72 20.29 9.16
CA GLN A 80 -6.70 21.33 9.18
C GLN A 80 -7.10 22.54 8.33
N ILE A 81 -7.67 22.33 7.14
CA ILE A 81 -8.19 23.42 6.29
C ILE A 81 -9.26 24.20 7.05
N GLY A 82 -10.18 23.50 7.74
CA GLY A 82 -11.22 24.15 8.53
C GLY A 82 -10.74 24.87 9.79
N SER A 83 -9.49 24.67 10.22
CA SER A 83 -8.93 25.40 11.36
C SER A 83 -8.53 26.84 11.04
N GLY A 84 -8.36 27.17 9.75
CA GLY A 84 -8.02 28.52 9.29
C GLY A 84 -6.67 29.03 9.81
N LEU A 85 -5.76 28.14 10.21
CA LEU A 85 -4.43 28.52 10.70
C LEU A 85 -3.58 29.14 9.60
N VAL A 86 -2.76 30.12 9.98
CA VAL A 86 -1.84 30.86 9.10
C VAL A 86 -0.43 30.78 9.70
N GLY A 87 0.61 30.76 8.86
CA GLY A 87 2.00 30.68 9.30
C GLY A 87 2.42 29.29 9.79
N VAL A 88 1.68 28.25 9.43
CA VAL A 88 1.97 26.86 9.80
C VAL A 88 2.77 26.16 8.71
N ALA A 89 3.73 25.34 9.11
CA ALA A 89 4.41 24.41 8.21
C ALA A 89 3.71 23.04 8.26
N TYR A 90 2.99 22.70 7.20
CA TYR A 90 2.34 21.40 7.05
C TYR A 90 3.29 20.43 6.35
N ILE A 91 3.57 19.30 7.00
CA ILE A 91 4.34 18.19 6.41
C ILE A 91 3.33 17.08 6.09
N LEU A 92 3.14 16.81 4.81
CA LEU A 92 2.21 15.81 4.32
C LEU A 92 2.98 14.65 3.69
N ASP A 93 2.58 13.44 4.04
CA ASP A 93 3.18 12.19 3.55
C ASP A 93 2.21 11.53 2.58
N GLU A 94 2.42 11.72 1.28
CA GLU A 94 1.64 11.14 0.17
C GLU A 94 0.10 11.30 0.30
N PRO A 95 -0.42 12.54 0.27
CA PRO A 95 -1.86 12.77 0.40
C PRO A 95 -2.71 12.19 -0.75
N SER A 96 -2.10 11.83 -1.89
CA SER A 96 -2.78 11.22 -3.04
C SER A 96 -3.12 9.73 -2.84
N ILE A 97 -2.65 9.08 -1.76
CA ILE A 97 -2.87 7.65 -1.52
C ILE A 97 -4.36 7.26 -1.60
N GLY A 98 -4.66 6.23 -2.38
CA GLY A 98 -6.00 5.67 -2.55
C GLY A 98 -6.99 6.66 -3.18
N LEU A 99 -6.51 7.72 -3.83
CA LEU A 99 -7.31 8.60 -4.67
C LEU A 99 -7.29 8.12 -6.13
N HIS A 100 -8.45 8.24 -6.76
CA HIS A 100 -8.55 8.14 -8.20
C HIS A 100 -8.07 9.44 -8.86
N GLN A 101 -7.47 9.38 -10.06
CA GLN A 101 -6.90 10.55 -10.75
C GLN A 101 -7.87 11.75 -10.82
N ARG A 102 -9.14 11.47 -11.12
CA ARG A 102 -10.24 12.45 -11.09
C ARG A 102 -10.33 13.29 -9.80
N ASP A 103 -10.12 12.67 -8.64
CA ASP A 103 -10.23 13.34 -7.35
C ASP A 103 -8.89 13.96 -6.90
N ASN A 104 -7.79 13.67 -7.61
CA ASN A 104 -6.48 14.27 -7.37
C ASN A 104 -6.48 15.78 -7.64
N ASP A 105 -7.17 16.24 -8.70
CA ASP A 105 -7.31 17.67 -8.99
C ASP A 105 -7.96 18.47 -7.84
N LYS A 106 -8.92 17.84 -7.14
CA LYS A 106 -9.57 18.45 -5.98
C LYS A 106 -8.62 18.56 -4.80
N LEU A 107 -7.86 17.49 -4.54
CA LEU A 107 -6.81 17.49 -3.53
C LEU A 107 -5.78 18.59 -3.81
N LEU A 108 -5.27 18.68 -5.03
CA LEU A 108 -4.31 19.72 -5.43
C LEU A 108 -4.87 21.13 -5.24
N SER A 109 -6.15 21.32 -5.57
CA SER A 109 -6.83 22.60 -5.34
C SER A 109 -6.92 22.94 -3.85
N ALA A 110 -7.23 21.95 -3.00
CA ALA A 110 -7.27 22.11 -1.55
C ALA A 110 -5.89 22.42 -0.94
N LEU A 111 -4.83 21.75 -1.42
CA LEU A 111 -3.45 22.02 -1.00
C LEU A 111 -3.00 23.43 -1.41
N LYS A 112 -3.34 23.88 -2.63
CA LYS A 112 -3.08 25.25 -3.08
C LYS A 112 -3.82 26.27 -2.21
N ALA A 113 -5.11 26.05 -1.91
CA ALA A 113 -5.85 26.91 -1.01
C ALA A 113 -5.21 27.00 0.39
N LEU A 114 -4.76 25.87 0.95
CA LEU A 114 -4.08 25.85 2.25
C LEU A 114 -2.77 26.63 2.22
N LYS A 115 -2.00 26.54 1.13
CA LYS A 115 -0.79 27.32 0.88
C LYS A 115 -1.10 28.82 0.79
N ASP A 116 -2.08 29.20 -0.04
CA ASP A 116 -2.41 30.58 -0.38
C ASP A 116 -2.98 31.38 0.81
N ILE A 117 -3.51 30.70 1.84
CA ILE A 117 -3.89 31.29 3.13
C ILE A 117 -2.66 31.82 3.92
N GLY A 118 -1.44 31.48 3.50
CA GLY A 118 -0.19 31.94 4.13
C GLY A 118 0.53 30.83 4.91
N ASN A 119 0.37 29.57 4.48
CA ASN A 119 1.05 28.42 5.07
C ASN A 119 2.15 27.89 4.14
N THR A 120 3.08 27.13 4.70
CA THR A 120 4.09 26.39 3.93
C THR A 120 3.72 24.91 3.91
N LEU A 121 3.71 24.31 2.73
CA LEU A 121 3.45 22.88 2.56
C LEU A 121 4.73 22.18 2.10
N ILE A 122 5.13 21.16 2.83
CA ILE A 122 6.17 20.20 2.44
C ILE A 122 5.44 18.88 2.20
N VAL A 123 5.40 18.46 0.93
CA VAL A 123 4.66 17.26 0.52
C VAL A 123 5.64 16.24 0.00
N VAL A 124 5.69 15.06 0.63
CA VAL A 124 6.36 13.88 0.10
C VAL A 124 5.37 13.22 -0.87
N GLU A 125 5.73 13.10 -2.14
CA GLU A 125 4.83 12.57 -3.17
C GLU A 125 5.58 11.80 -4.26
N HIS A 126 4.82 10.94 -4.93
CA HIS A 126 5.24 10.17 -6.09
C HIS A 126 4.32 10.39 -7.29
N ASP A 127 3.18 11.06 -7.12
CA ASP A 127 2.25 11.40 -8.20
C ASP A 127 2.78 12.50 -9.13
N GLU A 128 2.68 12.26 -10.44
CA GLU A 128 3.18 13.15 -11.49
C GLU A 128 2.44 14.50 -11.51
N ASP A 129 1.12 14.50 -11.37
CA ASP A 129 0.31 15.73 -11.43
C ASP A 129 0.65 16.65 -10.25
N THR A 130 0.90 16.06 -9.08
CA THR A 130 1.35 16.79 -7.88
C THR A 130 2.73 17.40 -8.07
N MET A 131 3.69 16.64 -8.62
CA MET A 131 5.02 17.17 -8.93
C MET A 131 4.95 18.31 -9.94
N ARG A 132 4.15 18.17 -11.00
CA ARG A 132 3.97 19.21 -12.02
C ARG A 132 3.28 20.47 -11.47
N ALA A 133 2.43 20.33 -10.46
CA ALA A 133 1.75 21.43 -9.80
C ALA A 133 2.57 22.11 -8.69
N ALA A 134 3.71 21.52 -8.30
CA ALA A 134 4.55 22.03 -7.23
C ALA A 134 5.31 23.31 -7.65
N ASP A 135 5.39 24.27 -6.73
CA ASP A 135 6.18 25.50 -6.95
C ASP A 135 7.70 25.22 -6.90
N PHE A 136 8.09 24.21 -6.11
CA PHE A 136 9.48 23.82 -5.90
C PHE A 136 9.55 22.33 -5.57
N ILE A 137 10.49 21.62 -6.18
CA ILE A 137 10.73 20.19 -5.98
C ILE A 137 12.12 19.99 -5.39
N VAL A 138 12.21 19.07 -4.44
CA VAL A 138 13.47 18.54 -3.90
C VAL A 138 13.52 17.06 -4.24
N ASP A 139 14.38 16.69 -5.18
CA ASP A 139 14.58 15.30 -5.59
C ASP A 139 15.67 14.66 -4.73
N VAL A 140 15.31 13.63 -3.96
CA VAL A 140 16.20 12.92 -3.04
C VAL A 140 16.55 11.55 -3.64
N GLY A 141 17.83 11.19 -3.64
CA GLY A 141 18.29 9.95 -4.24
C GLY A 141 19.82 9.86 -4.31
N PRO A 142 20.40 9.34 -5.41
CA PRO A 142 19.74 8.85 -6.62
C PRO A 142 19.04 7.49 -6.48
N LEU A 143 19.33 6.73 -5.42
CA LEU A 143 18.74 5.43 -5.11
C LEU A 143 18.29 5.38 -3.64
N ALA A 144 17.78 4.23 -3.20
CA ALA A 144 17.31 4.03 -1.83
C ALA A 144 18.42 3.56 -0.86
N GLY A 145 18.18 3.78 0.44
CA GLY A 145 19.06 3.38 1.55
C GLY A 145 20.49 3.92 1.44
N VAL A 146 21.49 3.04 1.53
CA VAL A 146 22.91 3.44 1.57
C VAL A 146 23.41 4.13 0.31
N HIS A 147 22.70 3.96 -0.81
CA HIS A 147 22.99 4.59 -2.11
C HIS A 147 22.18 5.87 -2.33
N GLY A 148 21.46 6.33 -1.31
CA GLY A 148 20.62 7.51 -1.31
C GLY A 148 21.01 8.53 -0.24
N GLY A 149 20.06 9.38 0.15
CA GLY A 149 20.25 10.39 1.17
C GLY A 149 20.95 11.66 0.68
N GLU A 150 21.13 11.80 -0.63
CA GLU A 150 21.64 13.02 -1.26
C GLU A 150 20.52 13.80 -1.93
N ILE A 151 20.68 15.12 -1.98
CA ILE A 151 19.85 15.98 -2.82
C ILE A 151 20.38 15.91 -4.25
N VAL A 152 19.62 15.30 -5.15
CA VAL A 152 20.02 15.06 -6.54
C VAL A 152 19.77 16.30 -7.41
N ALA A 153 18.63 16.93 -7.21
CA ALA A 153 18.23 18.15 -7.90
C ALA A 153 17.23 18.94 -7.05
N THR A 154 17.25 20.26 -7.20
CA THR A 154 16.25 21.15 -6.62
C THR A 154 15.87 22.22 -7.63
N GLY A 155 14.62 22.69 -7.58
CA GLY A 155 14.13 23.73 -8.47
C GLY A 155 12.72 23.47 -8.95
N THR A 156 12.39 24.00 -10.13
CA THR A 156 11.10 23.74 -10.78
C THR A 156 11.07 22.36 -11.42
N VAL A 157 9.88 21.88 -11.81
CA VAL A 157 9.74 20.61 -12.54
C VAL A 157 10.62 20.53 -13.79
N ASP A 158 10.79 21.66 -14.50
CA ASP A 158 11.65 21.73 -15.70
C ASP A 158 13.13 21.56 -15.35
N ASP A 159 13.56 22.04 -14.20
CA ASP A 159 14.94 21.87 -13.72
C ASP A 159 15.21 20.41 -13.36
N ILE A 160 14.24 19.75 -12.70
CA ILE A 160 14.32 18.31 -12.40
C ILE A 160 14.41 17.49 -13.69
N MET A 161 13.57 17.78 -14.69
CA MET A 161 13.56 17.08 -16.00
C MET A 161 14.87 17.23 -16.80
N LYS A 162 15.58 18.34 -16.62
CA LYS A 162 16.90 18.59 -17.25
C LYS A 162 18.04 17.86 -16.53
N CYS A 163 17.89 17.55 -15.24
CA CYS A 163 18.92 16.86 -14.47
C CYS A 163 19.08 15.41 -14.94
N LYS A 164 20.26 15.07 -15.48
CA LYS A 164 20.56 13.69 -15.95
C LYS A 164 20.72 12.68 -14.81
N ARG A 165 21.05 13.14 -13.60
CA ARG A 165 21.21 12.29 -12.40
C ARG A 165 19.87 11.95 -11.76
N SER A 166 18.83 12.74 -12.02
CA SER A 166 17.49 12.54 -11.46
C SER A 166 16.76 11.41 -12.18
N VAL A 167 16.48 10.33 -11.44
CA VAL A 167 15.63 9.25 -11.95
C VAL A 167 14.21 9.78 -12.15
N THR A 168 13.71 10.56 -11.19
CA THR A 168 12.43 11.27 -11.25
C THR A 168 12.33 12.12 -12.52
N GLY A 169 13.34 12.94 -12.81
CA GLY A 169 13.42 13.75 -14.02
C GLY A 169 13.45 12.93 -15.31
N ALA A 170 14.04 11.74 -15.30
CA ALA A 170 14.03 10.84 -16.44
C ALA A 170 12.62 10.30 -16.76
N TYR A 171 11.81 10.00 -15.74
CA TYR A 171 10.40 9.61 -15.91
C TYR A 171 9.52 10.80 -16.31
N LEU A 172 9.63 11.95 -15.63
CA LEU A 172 8.85 13.15 -15.94
C LEU A 172 9.10 13.70 -17.35
N SER A 173 10.31 13.50 -17.88
CA SER A 173 10.68 13.88 -19.26
C SER A 173 10.35 12.82 -20.31
N GLY A 174 9.85 11.65 -19.91
CA GLY A 174 9.55 10.53 -20.81
C GLY A 174 10.79 9.80 -21.35
N LYS A 175 12.00 10.14 -20.90
CA LYS A 175 13.24 9.39 -21.25
C LYS A 175 13.19 7.96 -20.73
N MET A 176 12.60 7.77 -19.56
CA MET A 176 12.20 6.47 -19.03
C MET A 176 10.68 6.45 -18.95
N LYS A 177 10.09 5.31 -19.32
CA LYS A 177 8.65 5.08 -19.19
C LYS A 177 8.39 3.59 -19.00
N ILE A 178 7.27 3.28 -18.36
CA ILE A 178 6.78 1.90 -18.28
C ILE A 178 6.08 1.60 -19.60
N PRO A 179 6.58 0.63 -20.41
CA PRO A 179 6.03 0.37 -21.73
C PRO A 179 4.67 -0.33 -21.64
N VAL A 180 3.74 0.07 -22.51
CA VAL A 180 2.50 -0.66 -22.73
C VAL A 180 2.84 -2.02 -23.38
N PRO A 181 2.31 -3.15 -22.91
CA PRO A 181 2.55 -4.44 -23.54
C PRO A 181 2.03 -4.48 -24.98
N ASP A 182 2.86 -4.93 -25.93
CA ASP A 182 2.46 -5.06 -27.34
C ASP A 182 1.33 -6.07 -27.57
N ILE A 183 1.29 -7.12 -26.75
CA ILE A 183 0.32 -8.22 -26.84
C ILE A 183 -0.29 -8.45 -25.46
N ARG A 184 -1.62 -8.36 -25.38
CA ARG A 184 -2.38 -8.71 -24.18
C ARG A 184 -2.69 -10.20 -24.16
N ARG A 185 -2.52 -10.83 -23.00
CA ARG A 185 -2.72 -12.27 -22.83
C ARG A 185 -4.20 -12.61 -22.80
N LYS A 186 -4.53 -13.80 -23.33
CA LYS A 186 -5.91 -14.32 -23.28
C LYS A 186 -6.11 -15.14 -22.01
N PRO A 187 -7.29 -15.03 -21.38
CA PRO A 187 -7.60 -15.81 -20.19
C PRO A 187 -7.71 -17.30 -20.49
N THR A 188 -7.35 -18.13 -19.52
CA THR A 188 -7.50 -19.60 -19.58
C THR A 188 -8.86 -20.09 -19.08
N GLY A 189 -9.62 -19.22 -18.41
CA GLY A 189 -10.86 -19.54 -17.72
C GLY A 189 -11.39 -18.32 -16.96
N PHE A 190 -12.41 -18.53 -16.12
CA PHE A 190 -13.02 -17.47 -15.32
C PHE A 190 -13.48 -17.98 -13.96
N ILE A 191 -13.23 -17.20 -12.92
CA ILE A 191 -13.88 -17.30 -11.62
C ILE A 191 -15.10 -16.39 -11.64
N LYS A 192 -16.29 -16.90 -11.28
CA LYS A 192 -17.53 -16.12 -11.36
C LYS A 192 -18.07 -15.86 -9.96
N ILE A 193 -18.12 -14.60 -9.57
CA ILE A 193 -18.80 -14.13 -8.35
C ILE A 193 -20.26 -13.86 -8.72
N LYS A 194 -21.20 -14.42 -7.95
CA LYS A 194 -22.64 -14.24 -8.18
C LYS A 194 -23.30 -13.46 -7.05
N GLY A 195 -24.17 -12.52 -7.42
CA GLY A 195 -25.04 -11.80 -6.51
C GLY A 195 -24.30 -11.04 -5.40
N ALA A 196 -23.16 -10.41 -5.70
CA ALA A 196 -22.39 -9.69 -4.70
C ALA A 196 -23.15 -8.45 -4.17
N ARG A 197 -23.38 -8.40 -2.85
CA ARG A 197 -24.21 -7.41 -2.15
C ARG A 197 -23.54 -6.78 -0.93
N GLU A 198 -22.30 -7.14 -0.64
CA GLU A 198 -21.56 -6.59 0.49
C GLU A 198 -21.43 -5.05 0.40
N ASN A 199 -21.68 -4.35 1.51
CA ASN A 199 -21.68 -2.89 1.60
C ASN A 199 -22.55 -2.19 0.55
N ASN A 200 -21.95 -1.48 -0.41
CA ASN A 200 -22.65 -0.70 -1.42
C ASN A 200 -22.87 -1.45 -2.75
N LEU A 201 -22.40 -2.70 -2.86
CA LEU A 201 -22.52 -3.51 -4.08
C LEU A 201 -23.99 -3.79 -4.42
N LYS A 202 -24.35 -3.64 -5.71
CA LYS A 202 -25.74 -3.64 -6.18
C LYS A 202 -26.18 -5.00 -6.75
N ASN A 203 -25.98 -6.08 -5.99
CA ASN A 203 -26.29 -7.44 -6.40
C ASN A 203 -25.68 -7.79 -7.76
N ILE A 204 -24.35 -7.70 -7.85
CA ILE A 204 -23.62 -7.78 -9.12
C ILE A 204 -23.03 -9.17 -9.38
N ASP A 205 -23.03 -9.57 -10.64
CA ASP A 205 -22.31 -10.75 -11.12
C ASP A 205 -21.03 -10.33 -11.84
N VAL A 206 -19.89 -10.87 -11.42
CA VAL A 206 -18.56 -10.49 -11.95
C VAL A 206 -17.78 -11.74 -12.35
N LYS A 207 -17.15 -11.70 -13.53
CA LYS A 207 -16.25 -12.76 -14.01
C LYS A 207 -14.82 -12.26 -13.95
N ILE A 208 -13.99 -12.87 -13.10
CA ILE A 208 -12.55 -12.62 -13.01
C ILE A 208 -11.83 -13.60 -13.96
N PRO A 209 -11.14 -13.13 -14.99
CA PRO A 209 -10.39 -14.02 -15.87
C PRO A 209 -9.19 -14.65 -15.16
N THR A 210 -8.89 -15.92 -15.48
CA THR A 210 -7.77 -16.66 -14.88
C THR A 210 -6.54 -16.69 -15.79
N GLY A 211 -5.37 -16.82 -15.17
CA GLY A 211 -4.08 -16.97 -15.86
C GLY A 211 -3.48 -15.69 -16.43
N ILE A 212 -4.08 -14.54 -16.16
CA ILE A 212 -3.67 -13.22 -16.67
C ILE A 212 -3.63 -12.16 -15.56
N LEU A 213 -3.09 -10.98 -15.86
CA LEU A 213 -3.10 -9.82 -14.97
C LEU A 213 -4.42 -9.04 -15.13
N THR A 214 -5.26 -9.08 -14.09
CA THR A 214 -6.54 -8.35 -14.04
C THR A 214 -6.43 -7.18 -13.07
N CYS A 215 -6.72 -5.96 -13.53
CA CYS A 215 -6.87 -4.80 -12.66
C CYS A 215 -8.34 -4.51 -12.33
N ILE A 216 -8.59 -4.17 -11.08
CA ILE A 216 -9.89 -3.73 -10.57
C ILE A 216 -9.77 -2.24 -10.31
N THR A 217 -10.45 -1.45 -11.12
CA THR A 217 -10.32 0.02 -11.15
C THR A 217 -11.62 0.71 -10.75
N GLY A 218 -11.60 2.04 -10.71
CA GLY A 218 -12.76 2.86 -10.41
C GLY A 218 -12.55 3.75 -9.20
N VAL A 219 -13.43 4.75 -9.03
CA VAL A 219 -13.28 5.82 -8.03
C VAL A 219 -13.28 5.31 -6.57
N SER A 220 -12.77 6.12 -5.64
CA SER A 220 -12.75 5.76 -4.21
C SER A 220 -14.20 5.56 -3.70
N GLY A 221 -14.41 4.51 -2.91
CA GLY A 221 -15.73 4.12 -2.44
C GLY A 221 -16.63 3.41 -3.47
N SER A 222 -16.15 3.07 -4.67
CA SER A 222 -16.96 2.37 -5.69
C SER A 222 -17.30 0.91 -5.37
N GLY A 223 -16.63 0.31 -4.37
CA GLY A 223 -16.85 -1.08 -3.93
C GLY A 223 -15.75 -2.07 -4.32
N LYS A 224 -14.58 -1.62 -4.80
CA LYS A 224 -13.44 -2.47 -5.20
C LYS A 224 -13.02 -3.45 -4.10
N SER A 225 -12.66 -2.94 -2.91
CA SER A 225 -12.24 -3.77 -1.77
C SER A 225 -13.38 -4.64 -1.23
N SER A 226 -14.64 -4.20 -1.32
CA SER A 226 -15.80 -5.03 -0.95
C SER A 226 -15.94 -6.24 -1.89
N LEU A 227 -15.71 -6.05 -3.19
CA LEU A 227 -15.77 -7.13 -4.16
C LEU A 227 -14.59 -8.10 -4.04
N ILE A 228 -13.36 -7.57 -3.91
CA ILE A 228 -12.14 -8.37 -3.97
C ILE A 228 -11.72 -8.90 -2.61
N ASN A 229 -11.62 -8.05 -1.59
CA ASN A 229 -11.09 -8.46 -0.30
C ASN A 229 -12.18 -9.12 0.56
N GLU A 230 -13.36 -8.49 0.64
CA GLU A 230 -14.44 -8.96 1.51
C GLU A 230 -15.20 -10.18 0.94
N ILE A 231 -15.38 -10.25 -0.38
CA ILE A 231 -16.05 -11.38 -1.03
C ILE A 231 -15.03 -12.37 -1.62
N LEU A 232 -14.30 -11.99 -2.68
CA LEU A 232 -13.48 -12.94 -3.44
C LEU A 232 -12.40 -13.60 -2.57
N TYR A 233 -11.56 -12.80 -1.90
CA TYR A 233 -10.47 -13.32 -1.07
C TYR A 233 -11.00 -14.15 0.09
N LYS A 234 -11.91 -13.62 0.91
CA LYS A 234 -12.42 -14.36 2.08
C LYS A 234 -13.11 -15.66 1.71
N SER A 235 -13.85 -15.71 0.60
CA SER A 235 -14.47 -16.94 0.09
C SER A 235 -13.43 -17.94 -0.40
N LEU A 236 -12.44 -17.49 -1.18
CA LEU A 236 -11.37 -18.37 -1.67
C LEU A 236 -10.46 -18.84 -0.54
N ALA A 237 -10.15 -17.99 0.45
CA ALA A 237 -9.31 -18.34 1.59
C ALA A 237 -9.98 -19.41 2.45
N LYS A 238 -11.30 -19.33 2.62
CA LYS A 238 -12.10 -20.36 3.30
C LYS A 238 -12.05 -21.70 2.54
N THR A 239 -12.20 -21.68 1.21
CA THR A 239 -12.29 -22.89 0.39
C THR A 239 -10.93 -23.54 0.12
N LEU A 240 -9.92 -22.75 -0.30
CA LEU A 240 -8.61 -23.23 -0.73
C LEU A 240 -7.61 -23.32 0.43
N ASN A 241 -7.59 -22.30 1.31
CA ASN A 241 -6.61 -22.21 2.38
C ASN A 241 -7.15 -22.70 3.74
N ARG A 242 -8.44 -23.09 3.82
CA ARG A 242 -9.15 -23.49 5.05
C ARG A 242 -9.12 -22.41 6.14
N ALA A 243 -9.08 -21.15 5.73
CA ALA A 243 -9.10 -20.01 6.65
C ALA A 243 -10.45 -19.90 7.36
N ARG A 244 -10.42 -19.41 8.61
CA ARG A 244 -11.64 -19.10 9.38
C ARG A 244 -12.05 -17.65 9.12
N THR A 245 -12.62 -17.41 7.94
CA THR A 245 -13.11 -16.10 7.49
C THR A 245 -14.61 -16.14 7.22
N VAL A 246 -15.27 -15.01 7.43
CA VAL A 246 -16.66 -14.78 7.00
C VAL A 246 -16.59 -13.87 5.78
N ALA A 247 -16.98 -14.41 4.63
CA ALA A 247 -17.08 -13.62 3.41
C ALA A 247 -18.31 -12.72 3.46
N GLY A 248 -18.25 -11.58 2.77
CA GLY A 248 -19.37 -10.66 2.61
C GLY A 248 -20.57 -11.28 1.89
N ASP A 249 -21.71 -10.59 1.88
CA ASP A 249 -22.95 -11.10 1.28
C ASP A 249 -22.81 -11.32 -0.24
N HIS A 250 -23.03 -12.58 -0.68
CA HIS A 250 -23.03 -13.02 -2.07
C HIS A 250 -23.75 -14.38 -2.22
N ASP A 251 -24.16 -14.74 -3.43
CA ASP A 251 -24.87 -16.00 -3.71
C ASP A 251 -23.91 -17.20 -3.86
N GLY A 252 -22.70 -16.97 -4.36
CA GLY A 252 -21.68 -18.01 -4.49
C GLY A 252 -20.55 -17.64 -5.45
N ILE A 253 -19.52 -18.50 -5.49
CA ILE A 253 -18.39 -18.38 -6.41
C ILE A 253 -18.20 -19.69 -7.19
N GLU A 254 -18.18 -19.60 -8.52
CA GLU A 254 -17.93 -20.74 -9.43
C GLU A 254 -16.53 -20.66 -10.06
N GLY A 255 -16.00 -21.80 -10.52
CA GLY A 255 -14.70 -21.86 -11.20
C GLY A 255 -13.51 -21.86 -10.24
N VAL A 256 -13.71 -22.28 -8.98
CA VAL A 256 -12.66 -22.31 -7.95
C VAL A 256 -11.74 -23.52 -8.12
N GLU A 257 -12.22 -24.58 -8.75
CA GLU A 257 -11.55 -25.86 -8.99
C GLU A 257 -10.27 -25.76 -9.85
N VAL A 258 -10.10 -24.66 -10.59
CA VAL A 258 -8.88 -24.40 -11.38
C VAL A 258 -7.74 -23.86 -10.52
N LEU A 259 -8.03 -23.46 -9.28
CA LEU A 259 -7.07 -22.89 -8.33
C LEU A 259 -6.70 -23.88 -7.23
N ASP A 260 -5.47 -23.82 -6.75
CA ASP A 260 -4.99 -24.60 -5.59
C ASP A 260 -4.84 -23.76 -4.32
N LYS A 261 -4.61 -22.45 -4.46
CA LYS A 261 -4.30 -21.54 -3.37
C LYS A 261 -4.67 -20.10 -3.72
N VAL A 262 -5.08 -19.33 -2.72
CA VAL A 262 -5.17 -17.87 -2.81
C VAL A 262 -4.11 -17.23 -1.91
N ILE A 263 -3.48 -16.17 -2.41
CA ILE A 263 -2.57 -15.32 -1.66
C ILE A 263 -3.13 -13.91 -1.66
N ASP A 264 -3.24 -13.32 -0.48
CA ASP A 264 -3.46 -11.89 -0.32
C ASP A 264 -2.14 -11.22 0.06
N ILE A 265 -1.78 -10.18 -0.68
CA ILE A 265 -0.58 -9.38 -0.49
C ILE A 265 -1.02 -7.94 -0.20
N ASP A 266 -1.45 -7.73 1.04
CA ASP A 266 -1.87 -6.43 1.57
C ASP A 266 -0.69 -5.64 2.16
N GLN A 267 -0.93 -4.37 2.49
CA GLN A 267 0.05 -3.47 3.09
C GLN A 267 0.19 -3.64 4.61
N SER A 268 -0.51 -4.61 5.21
CA SER A 268 -0.41 -4.83 6.66
C SER A 268 1.04 -5.16 7.06
N PRO A 269 1.49 -4.72 8.25
CA PRO A 269 2.85 -5.01 8.69
C PRO A 269 3.12 -6.51 8.71
N ILE A 270 4.28 -6.94 8.18
CA ILE A 270 4.71 -8.36 8.21
C ILE A 270 4.93 -8.89 9.64
N GLY A 271 4.98 -8.01 10.63
CA GLY A 271 4.90 -8.35 12.04
C GLY A 271 4.74 -7.10 12.89
N ARG A 272 4.09 -7.25 14.04
CA ARG A 272 3.85 -6.17 15.01
C ARG A 272 4.93 -6.07 16.09
N THR A 273 5.98 -6.89 15.99
CA THR A 273 7.05 -6.96 16.98
C THR A 273 8.41 -6.84 16.31
N PRO A 274 9.44 -6.36 17.03
CA PRO A 274 10.81 -6.27 16.53
C PRO A 274 11.45 -7.62 16.16
N ARG A 275 10.81 -8.72 16.54
CA ARG A 275 11.25 -10.10 16.29
C ARG A 275 10.98 -10.56 14.86
N SER A 276 9.98 -9.96 14.21
CA SER A 276 9.78 -10.14 12.79
C SER A 276 10.77 -9.22 12.06
N ASN A 277 11.33 -9.75 10.98
CA ASN A 277 12.23 -9.04 10.08
C ASN A 277 12.23 -9.76 8.71
N PRO A 278 12.76 -9.13 7.64
CA PRO A 278 12.78 -9.73 6.30
C PRO A 278 13.33 -11.16 6.28
N ALA A 279 14.46 -11.41 6.96
CA ALA A 279 15.11 -12.72 6.95
C ALA A 279 14.26 -13.83 7.57
N THR A 280 13.56 -13.52 8.67
CA THR A 280 12.62 -14.46 9.29
C THR A 280 11.37 -14.66 8.44
N TYR A 281 10.86 -13.62 7.79
CA TYR A 281 9.62 -13.67 7.03
C TYR A 281 9.74 -14.53 5.77
N ILE A 282 10.80 -14.36 4.99
CA ILE A 282 11.07 -15.21 3.81
C ILE A 282 11.63 -16.60 4.21
N GLY A 283 11.83 -16.82 5.51
CA GLY A 283 12.35 -18.07 6.06
C GLY A 283 13.78 -18.39 5.63
N VAL A 284 14.60 -17.38 5.31
CA VAL A 284 16.03 -17.58 5.02
C VAL A 284 16.85 -17.67 6.32
N PHE A 285 16.37 -17.03 7.38
CA PHE A 285 17.09 -16.99 8.66
C PHE A 285 17.29 -18.39 9.26
N ASP A 286 16.37 -19.32 9.06
CA ASP A 286 16.53 -20.71 9.51
C ASP A 286 17.72 -21.40 8.84
N GLN A 287 17.88 -21.20 7.52
CA GLN A 287 19.00 -21.76 6.77
C GLN A 287 20.32 -21.10 7.16
N ILE A 288 20.31 -19.79 7.44
CA ILE A 288 21.49 -19.08 7.98
C ILE A 288 21.87 -19.66 9.34
N ARG A 289 20.90 -19.91 10.25
CA ARG A 289 21.20 -20.51 11.56
C ARG A 289 21.75 -21.93 11.47
N ASP A 290 21.25 -22.73 10.52
CA ASP A 290 21.79 -24.06 10.24
C ASP A 290 23.24 -23.98 9.74
N LEU A 291 23.55 -23.02 8.87
CA LEU A 291 24.90 -22.76 8.39
C LEU A 291 25.85 -22.37 9.54
N TYR A 292 25.45 -21.46 10.42
CA TYR A 292 26.27 -21.06 11.57
C TYR A 292 26.51 -22.22 12.54
N ALA A 293 25.50 -23.05 12.80
CA ALA A 293 25.65 -24.25 13.63
C ALA A 293 26.58 -25.30 13.01
N ALA A 294 26.80 -25.27 11.68
CA ALA A 294 27.69 -26.18 10.99
C ALA A 294 29.17 -25.74 10.99
N THR A 295 29.47 -24.51 11.42
CA THR A 295 30.86 -23.99 11.51
C THR A 295 31.70 -24.74 12.53
N SER A 296 33.03 -24.76 12.34
CA SER A 296 33.96 -25.44 13.23
C SER A 296 33.87 -24.91 14.66
N ASP A 297 33.90 -23.58 14.83
CA ASP A 297 33.81 -22.92 16.14
C ASP A 297 32.50 -23.26 16.87
N ALA A 298 31.38 -23.30 16.13
CA ALA A 298 30.10 -23.69 16.71
C ALA A 298 30.08 -25.15 17.15
N LYS A 299 30.64 -26.05 16.34
CA LYS A 299 30.71 -27.49 16.65
C LYS A 299 31.57 -27.77 17.88
N GLU A 300 32.73 -27.12 17.98
CA GLU A 300 33.64 -27.24 19.13
C GLU A 300 32.96 -26.80 20.42
N ARG A 301 32.17 -25.72 20.37
CA ARG A 301 31.40 -25.19 21.51
C ARG A 301 30.07 -25.90 21.75
N GLY A 302 29.71 -26.90 20.95
CA GLY A 302 28.43 -27.62 21.05
C GLY A 302 27.21 -26.77 20.70
N TYR A 303 27.37 -25.67 19.97
CA TYR A 303 26.29 -24.76 19.61
C TYR A 303 25.44 -25.35 18.48
N LYS A 304 24.12 -25.37 18.70
CA LYS A 304 23.11 -25.77 17.72
C LYS A 304 22.41 -24.54 17.13
N LYS A 305 21.58 -24.73 16.10
CA LYS A 305 20.79 -23.66 15.46
C LYS A 305 19.94 -22.82 16.42
N GLY A 306 19.58 -23.36 17.58
CA GLY A 306 18.86 -22.65 18.65
C GLY A 306 19.68 -21.52 19.27
N ARG A 307 21.01 -21.68 19.41
CA ARG A 307 21.91 -20.65 19.97
C ARG A 307 21.89 -19.38 19.12
N PHE A 308 21.83 -19.52 17.80
CA PHE A 308 21.79 -18.41 16.85
C PHE A 308 20.38 -17.82 16.65
N SER A 309 19.39 -18.24 17.44
CA SER A 309 18.05 -17.64 17.41
C SER A 309 17.93 -16.56 18.48
N PHE A 310 17.64 -15.32 18.08
CA PHE A 310 17.29 -14.26 19.03
C PHE A 310 15.95 -14.51 19.75
N ASN A 311 15.12 -15.44 19.26
CA ASN A 311 13.84 -15.80 19.88
C ASN A 311 13.95 -16.83 21.00
N VAL A 312 15.07 -17.55 21.12
CA VAL A 312 15.22 -18.69 22.04
C VAL A 312 16.27 -18.36 23.11
N LYS A 313 16.00 -18.78 24.36
CA LYS A 313 16.97 -18.67 25.45
C LYS A 313 18.25 -19.43 25.12
N GLY A 314 19.39 -18.88 25.51
CA GLY A 314 20.70 -19.50 25.32
C GLY A 314 21.70 -18.54 24.71
N GLY A 315 21.49 -18.10 23.47
CA GLY A 315 22.43 -17.20 22.77
C GLY A 315 21.96 -15.75 22.62
N ARG A 316 20.68 -15.47 22.83
CA ARG A 316 20.13 -14.11 22.82
C ARG A 316 20.63 -13.28 24.01
N CYS A 317 20.53 -11.97 23.91
CA CYS A 317 20.70 -11.07 25.05
C CYS A 317 19.47 -11.19 25.98
N GLU A 318 19.68 -11.56 27.25
CA GLU A 318 18.58 -11.73 28.21
C GLU A 318 18.02 -10.39 28.71
N ALA A 319 18.80 -9.31 28.71
CA ALA A 319 18.33 -7.98 29.14
C ALA A 319 17.20 -7.42 28.27
N CYS A 320 17.23 -7.67 26.96
CA CYS A 320 16.17 -7.32 26.01
C CYS A 320 15.40 -8.54 25.48
N SER A 321 15.63 -9.73 26.05
CA SER A 321 15.05 -10.99 25.57
C SER A 321 15.18 -11.23 24.06
N GLY A 322 16.25 -10.70 23.45
CA GLY A 322 16.56 -10.79 22.02
C GLY A 322 15.93 -9.72 21.12
N ASP A 323 15.15 -8.78 21.64
CA ASP A 323 14.52 -7.75 20.80
C ASP A 323 15.55 -6.72 20.28
N GLY A 324 16.61 -6.49 21.07
CA GLY A 324 17.66 -5.50 20.79
C GLY A 324 17.26 -4.06 21.14
N ILE A 325 16.00 -3.83 21.45
CA ILE A 325 15.46 -2.52 21.83
C ILE A 325 14.66 -2.63 23.14
N LYS A 326 14.46 -1.48 23.78
CA LYS A 326 13.56 -1.26 24.91
C LYS A 326 12.49 -0.27 24.46
N VAL A 327 11.23 -0.56 24.79
CA VAL A 327 10.11 0.34 24.54
C VAL A 327 9.94 1.23 25.77
N ILE A 328 9.99 2.53 25.57
CA ILE A 328 9.66 3.53 26.59
C ILE A 328 8.26 4.04 26.28
N GLU A 329 7.32 3.74 27.17
CA GLU A 329 5.95 4.20 27.06
C GLU A 329 5.87 5.71 27.32
N MET A 330 5.19 6.42 26.42
CA MET A 330 5.00 7.87 26.50
C MET A 330 3.53 8.20 26.71
N HIS A 331 3.21 9.13 27.62
CA HIS A 331 1.82 9.39 28.01
C HIS A 331 0.97 10.09 26.93
N PHE A 332 1.58 10.96 26.12
CA PHE A 332 0.86 11.79 25.12
C PHE A 332 1.49 11.74 23.72
N LEU A 333 2.68 11.14 23.62
CA LEU A 333 3.42 10.96 22.38
C LEU A 333 3.45 9.47 22.03
N PRO A 334 3.71 9.11 20.77
CA PRO A 334 3.98 7.73 20.42
C PRO A 334 5.16 7.16 21.22
N ASP A 335 5.09 5.87 21.55
CA ASP A 335 6.15 5.15 22.27
C ASP A 335 7.50 5.27 21.55
N VAL A 336 8.57 5.35 22.34
CA VAL A 336 9.94 5.51 21.81
C VAL A 336 10.71 4.20 21.96
N TYR A 337 11.40 3.81 20.90
CA TYR A 337 12.26 2.63 20.87
C TYR A 337 13.72 3.01 21.07
N VAL A 338 14.33 2.52 22.15
CA VAL A 338 15.73 2.81 22.49
C VAL A 338 16.57 1.55 22.36
N PRO A 339 17.79 1.60 21.77
CA PRO A 339 18.68 0.45 21.75
C PRO A 339 18.94 -0.10 23.16
N CYS A 340 19.00 -1.43 23.29
CA CYS A 340 19.32 -2.07 24.56
C CYS A 340 20.75 -1.73 24.98
N GLU A 341 20.92 -1.18 26.18
CA GLU A 341 22.22 -0.75 26.72
C GLU A 341 23.22 -1.91 26.90
N VAL A 342 22.73 -3.14 27.10
CA VAL A 342 23.59 -4.31 27.39
C VAL A 342 24.20 -4.92 26.12
N CYS A 343 23.41 -5.02 25.05
CA CYS A 343 23.87 -5.61 23.78
C CYS A 343 24.06 -4.57 22.68
N GLU A 344 23.81 -3.28 22.95
CA GLU A 344 23.89 -2.18 21.99
C GLU A 344 23.08 -2.46 20.71
N GLY A 345 21.91 -3.09 20.86
CA GLY A 345 21.08 -3.49 19.71
C GLY A 345 21.47 -4.79 19.02
N LYS A 346 22.54 -5.47 19.44
CA LYS A 346 23.05 -6.68 18.77
C LYS A 346 22.17 -7.93 18.92
N ARG A 347 21.20 -7.92 19.84
CA ARG A 347 20.25 -9.02 20.15
C ARG A 347 20.85 -10.30 20.73
N TYR A 348 22.18 -10.47 20.70
CA TYR A 348 22.89 -11.65 21.19
C TYR A 348 23.82 -11.34 22.34
N ASN A 349 24.21 -12.37 23.10
CA ASN A 349 25.30 -12.28 24.05
C ASN A 349 26.67 -12.37 23.35
N ARG A 350 27.71 -11.96 24.06
CA ARG A 350 29.07 -11.86 23.52
C ARG A 350 29.58 -13.21 23.01
N GLU A 351 29.32 -14.30 23.74
CA GLU A 351 29.83 -15.64 23.40
C GLU A 351 29.24 -16.17 22.10
N THR A 352 28.00 -15.80 21.78
CA THR A 352 27.34 -16.19 20.51
C THR A 352 27.93 -15.41 19.32
N LEU A 353 28.33 -14.16 19.54
CA LEU A 353 28.91 -13.30 18.50
C LEU A 353 30.38 -13.62 18.18
N GLU A 354 31.02 -14.51 18.96
CA GLU A 354 32.38 -14.98 18.66
C GLU A 354 32.42 -15.95 17.48
N VAL A 355 31.32 -16.67 17.20
CA VAL A 355 31.24 -17.59 16.05
C VAL A 355 31.08 -16.80 14.77
N LYS A 356 31.97 -17.05 13.80
CA LYS A 356 32.01 -16.33 12.54
C LYS A 356 31.86 -17.26 11.34
N TYR A 357 31.18 -16.76 10.30
CA TYR A 357 31.17 -17.33 8.97
C TYR A 357 31.77 -16.31 8.00
N LYS A 358 32.84 -16.69 7.28
CA LYS A 358 33.61 -15.77 6.40
C LYS A 358 34.00 -14.44 7.08
N GLY A 359 34.32 -14.48 8.37
CA GLY A 359 34.71 -13.30 9.14
C GLY A 359 33.57 -12.52 9.80
N TYR A 360 32.31 -12.84 9.47
CA TYR A 360 31.12 -12.15 9.98
C TYR A 360 30.39 -12.98 11.04
N ASN A 361 30.03 -12.36 12.16
CA ASN A 361 29.16 -13.00 13.15
C ASN A 361 27.68 -12.95 12.69
N ILE A 362 26.80 -13.62 13.43
CA ILE A 362 25.37 -13.70 13.07
C ILE A 362 24.66 -12.34 13.05
N TYR A 363 25.06 -11.42 13.93
CA TYR A 363 24.53 -10.06 13.95
C TYR A 363 25.02 -9.25 12.75
N ASP A 364 26.30 -9.36 12.39
CA ASP A 364 26.88 -8.67 11.24
C ASP A 364 26.09 -9.02 9.97
N VAL A 365 25.82 -10.32 9.76
CA VAL A 365 24.98 -10.79 8.65
C VAL A 365 23.57 -10.22 8.68
N LEU A 366 22.95 -10.14 9.86
CA LEU A 366 21.61 -9.54 10.00
C LEU A 366 21.62 -8.02 9.80
N ASN A 367 22.75 -7.35 10.01
CA ASN A 367 22.90 -5.92 9.82
C ASN A 367 23.35 -5.53 8.41
N MET A 368 23.73 -6.50 7.56
CA MET A 368 23.98 -6.30 6.14
C MET A 368 22.71 -5.99 5.38
N THR A 369 22.87 -5.15 4.36
CA THR A 369 21.88 -4.96 3.29
C THR A 369 21.67 -6.26 2.52
N VAL A 370 20.53 -6.39 1.84
CA VAL A 370 20.24 -7.51 0.94
C VAL A 370 21.33 -7.65 -0.13
N GLU A 371 21.80 -6.53 -0.69
CA GLU A 371 22.89 -6.50 -1.68
C GLU A 371 24.20 -7.08 -1.12
N GLU A 372 24.66 -6.62 0.04
CA GLU A 372 25.87 -7.13 0.69
C GLU A 372 25.74 -8.62 1.04
N ALA A 373 24.58 -9.03 1.54
CA ALA A 373 24.34 -10.41 1.92
C ALA A 373 24.36 -11.36 0.70
N MET A 374 23.92 -10.90 -0.47
CA MET A 374 24.01 -11.69 -1.72
C MET A 374 25.46 -12.04 -2.05
N GLU A 375 26.41 -11.12 -1.86
CA GLU A 375 27.83 -11.40 -2.14
C GLU A 375 28.42 -12.39 -1.12
N VAL A 376 28.07 -12.24 0.17
CA VAL A 376 28.51 -13.18 1.22
C VAL A 376 28.01 -14.60 0.96
N PHE A 377 26.76 -14.76 0.54
CA PHE A 377 26.09 -16.07 0.36
C PHE A 377 26.09 -16.60 -1.08
N LYS A 378 26.81 -15.98 -2.01
CA LYS A 378 26.89 -16.38 -3.43
C LYS A 378 27.14 -17.88 -3.67
N ASN A 379 27.93 -18.51 -2.79
CA ASN A 379 28.29 -19.93 -2.88
C ASN A 379 27.35 -20.86 -2.11
N VAL A 380 26.24 -20.36 -1.56
CA VAL A 380 25.22 -21.13 -0.84
C VAL A 380 23.87 -20.93 -1.55
N PRO A 381 23.57 -21.70 -2.62
CA PRO A 381 22.44 -21.42 -3.51
C PRO A 381 21.08 -21.35 -2.80
N SER A 382 20.88 -22.18 -1.76
CA SER A 382 19.63 -22.21 -0.99
C SER A 382 19.34 -20.89 -0.27
N ILE A 383 20.38 -20.22 0.25
CA ILE A 383 20.29 -18.93 0.93
C ILE A 383 20.27 -17.80 -0.12
N PHE A 384 21.20 -17.84 -1.08
CA PHE A 384 21.33 -16.84 -2.13
C PHE A 384 20.02 -16.62 -2.89
N ASN A 385 19.37 -17.70 -3.34
CA ASN A 385 18.14 -17.60 -4.12
C ASN A 385 17.00 -16.92 -3.35
N LYS A 386 16.90 -17.14 -2.03
CA LYS A 386 15.90 -16.45 -1.19
C LYS A 386 16.24 -14.97 -0.98
N ILE A 387 17.50 -14.64 -0.78
CA ILE A 387 17.91 -13.23 -0.63
C ILE A 387 17.73 -12.49 -1.97
N LYS A 388 18.03 -13.16 -3.09
CA LYS A 388 17.84 -12.62 -4.43
C LYS A 388 16.40 -12.21 -4.69
N THR A 389 15.39 -12.91 -4.16
CA THR A 389 13.99 -12.47 -4.36
C THR A 389 13.68 -11.13 -3.70
N LEU A 390 14.33 -10.79 -2.57
CA LEU A 390 14.23 -9.45 -1.98
C LEU A 390 14.85 -8.38 -2.89
N ASN A 391 15.99 -8.69 -3.51
CA ASN A 391 16.62 -7.79 -4.48
C ASN A 391 15.76 -7.61 -5.74
N ASP A 392 15.20 -8.71 -6.25
CA ASP A 392 14.36 -8.71 -7.45
C ASP A 392 13.09 -7.86 -7.27
N VAL A 393 12.56 -7.74 -6.03
CA VAL A 393 11.45 -6.83 -5.69
C VAL A 393 11.91 -5.40 -5.37
N GLY A 394 13.20 -5.08 -5.52
CA GLY A 394 13.74 -3.74 -5.33
C GLY A 394 14.16 -3.39 -3.90
N LEU A 395 14.26 -4.36 -2.99
CA LEU A 395 14.61 -4.14 -1.58
C LEU A 395 16.11 -4.39 -1.29
N SER A 396 16.98 -4.11 -2.26
CA SER A 396 18.43 -4.35 -2.17
C SER A 396 19.09 -3.60 -0.99
N TYR A 397 18.55 -2.43 -0.67
CA TYR A 397 19.05 -1.51 0.36
C TYR A 397 18.66 -1.89 1.79
N LEU A 398 17.70 -2.81 1.95
CA LEU A 398 17.08 -3.13 3.22
C LEU A 398 17.97 -4.12 3.99
N LYS A 399 18.09 -3.95 5.32
CA LYS A 399 18.88 -4.87 6.14
C LYS A 399 18.12 -6.17 6.43
N LEU A 400 18.80 -7.32 6.36
CA LEU A 400 18.15 -8.63 6.58
C LEU A 400 17.41 -8.74 7.93
N GLY A 401 17.98 -8.17 8.98
CA GLY A 401 17.46 -8.16 10.35
C GLY A 401 16.67 -6.91 10.76
N GLN A 402 16.37 -6.02 9.81
CA GLN A 402 15.62 -4.78 10.06
C GLN A 402 14.28 -5.10 10.74
N PRO A 403 13.95 -4.47 11.89
CA PRO A 403 12.70 -4.75 12.59
C PRO A 403 11.49 -4.44 11.72
N SER A 404 10.50 -5.34 11.69
CA SER A 404 9.28 -5.17 10.90
C SER A 404 8.45 -3.93 11.26
N THR A 405 8.60 -3.42 12.48
CA THR A 405 7.93 -2.20 12.97
C THR A 405 8.49 -0.91 12.34
N THR A 406 9.65 -0.99 11.70
CA THR A 406 10.32 0.14 11.03
C THR A 406 10.13 0.13 9.52
N LEU A 407 9.41 -0.86 8.99
CA LEU A 407 9.18 -1.02 7.56
C LEU A 407 7.98 -0.19 7.12
N SER A 408 8.06 0.39 5.92
CA SER A 408 6.89 1.00 5.29
C SER A 408 5.88 -0.06 4.86
N GLY A 409 4.63 0.35 4.59
CA GLY A 409 3.60 -0.53 4.04
C GLY A 409 4.02 -1.18 2.72
N GLY A 410 4.60 -0.39 1.80
CA GLY A 410 5.12 -0.87 0.52
C GLY A 410 6.33 -1.81 0.67
N GLU A 411 7.21 -1.59 1.66
CA GLU A 411 8.29 -2.54 1.97
C GLU A 411 7.74 -3.86 2.51
N ALA A 412 6.81 -3.81 3.46
CA ALA A 412 6.15 -4.98 4.01
C ALA A 412 5.47 -5.81 2.90
N GLN A 413 4.77 -5.15 1.99
CA GLN A 413 4.11 -5.78 0.85
C GLN A 413 5.11 -6.42 -0.12
N ARG A 414 6.19 -5.73 -0.46
CA ARG A 414 7.26 -6.28 -1.32
C ARG A 414 7.97 -7.48 -0.68
N ILE A 415 8.14 -7.50 0.65
CA ILE A 415 8.66 -8.69 1.35
C ILE A 415 7.70 -9.88 1.25
N LYS A 416 6.37 -9.65 1.36
CA LYS A 416 5.36 -10.71 1.14
C LYS A 416 5.43 -11.27 -0.27
N LEU A 417 5.57 -10.39 -1.26
CA LEU A 417 5.76 -10.77 -2.66
C LEU A 417 7.04 -11.61 -2.84
N ALA A 418 8.17 -11.17 -2.27
CA ALA A 418 9.44 -11.90 -2.31
C ALA A 418 9.34 -13.29 -1.65
N ALA A 419 8.55 -13.42 -0.58
CA ALA A 419 8.31 -14.69 0.09
C ALA A 419 7.56 -15.69 -0.82
N GLU A 420 6.58 -15.23 -1.59
CA GLU A 420 5.88 -16.10 -2.55
C GLU A 420 6.72 -16.40 -3.80
N LEU A 421 7.47 -15.42 -4.33
CA LEU A 421 8.41 -15.65 -5.43
C LEU A 421 9.50 -16.68 -5.10
N SER A 422 9.85 -16.83 -3.81
CA SER A 422 10.81 -17.83 -3.36
C SER A 422 10.26 -19.27 -3.39
N LYS A 423 8.94 -19.45 -3.58
CA LYS A 423 8.27 -20.75 -3.61
C LYS A 423 8.13 -21.24 -5.04
N ARG A 424 8.01 -22.55 -5.21
CA ARG A 424 7.78 -23.16 -6.52
C ARG A 424 6.35 -22.83 -6.99
N ALA A 425 6.24 -22.16 -8.14
CA ALA A 425 4.96 -21.87 -8.75
C ALA A 425 4.25 -23.16 -9.20
N THR A 426 2.94 -23.24 -8.95
CA THR A 426 2.08 -24.33 -9.43
C THR A 426 1.34 -23.97 -10.72
N GLY A 427 1.32 -22.69 -11.08
CA GLY A 427 0.54 -22.15 -12.20
C GLY A 427 -0.97 -22.13 -11.93
N LYS A 428 -1.40 -22.42 -10.70
CA LYS A 428 -2.81 -22.49 -10.28
C LYS A 428 -3.09 -21.64 -9.04
N THR A 429 -2.20 -20.71 -8.71
CA THR A 429 -2.38 -19.80 -7.59
C THR A 429 -3.03 -18.50 -8.08
N ILE A 430 -3.93 -17.93 -7.26
CA ILE A 430 -4.43 -16.57 -7.45
C ILE A 430 -3.78 -15.63 -6.43
N TYR A 431 -3.17 -14.56 -6.93
CA TYR A 431 -2.59 -13.48 -6.14
C TYR A 431 -3.54 -12.30 -6.15
N ILE A 432 -3.88 -11.78 -4.98
CA ILE A 432 -4.68 -10.58 -4.78
C ILE A 432 -3.77 -9.53 -4.16
N LEU A 433 -3.69 -8.37 -4.79
CA LEU A 433 -2.90 -7.24 -4.32
C LEU A 433 -3.79 -6.01 -4.21
N ASP A 434 -3.75 -5.36 -3.05
CA ASP A 434 -4.48 -4.12 -2.80
C ASP A 434 -3.50 -2.94 -2.85
N GLU A 435 -3.70 -2.07 -3.85
CA GLU A 435 -2.91 -0.86 -4.14
C GLU A 435 -1.40 -1.06 -3.97
N PRO A 436 -0.77 -2.00 -4.71
CA PRO A 436 0.64 -2.32 -4.52
C PRO A 436 1.61 -1.20 -4.92
N THR A 437 1.14 -0.13 -5.55
CA THR A 437 1.96 1.05 -5.88
C THR A 437 1.95 2.16 -4.84
N THR A 438 1.16 2.04 -3.75
CA THR A 438 1.20 3.01 -2.65
C THR A 438 2.62 3.17 -2.13
N GLY A 439 3.11 4.41 -2.07
CA GLY A 439 4.46 4.70 -1.60
C GLY A 439 5.60 4.25 -2.49
N LEU A 440 5.34 3.98 -3.77
CA LEU A 440 6.37 3.59 -4.73
C LEU A 440 6.66 4.70 -5.74
N HIS A 441 7.94 5.04 -5.85
CA HIS A 441 8.48 5.84 -6.94
C HIS A 441 8.31 5.13 -8.30
N PHE A 442 8.25 5.88 -9.40
CA PHE A 442 8.06 5.35 -10.78
C PHE A 442 8.99 4.18 -11.14
N ALA A 443 10.25 4.26 -10.72
CA ALA A 443 11.24 3.19 -10.96
C ALA A 443 10.90 1.88 -10.23
N ASP A 444 10.29 1.97 -9.05
CA ASP A 444 9.85 0.81 -8.28
C ASP A 444 8.51 0.28 -8.79
N VAL A 445 7.60 1.15 -9.23
CA VAL A 445 6.38 0.76 -9.96
C VAL A 445 6.75 -0.04 -11.21
N HIS A 446 7.78 0.39 -11.95
CA HIS A 446 8.25 -0.33 -13.13
C HIS A 446 8.69 -1.76 -12.80
N LYS A 447 9.53 -1.94 -11.78
CA LYS A 447 9.95 -3.27 -11.31
C LYS A 447 8.77 -4.12 -10.84
N LEU A 448 7.84 -3.51 -10.10
CA LEU A 448 6.64 -4.20 -9.62
C LEU A 448 5.80 -4.73 -10.79
N VAL A 449 5.55 -3.91 -11.82
CA VAL A 449 4.82 -4.33 -13.03
C VAL A 449 5.51 -5.52 -13.70
N GLU A 450 6.84 -5.50 -13.84
CA GLU A 450 7.58 -6.65 -14.38
C GLU A 450 7.36 -7.93 -13.56
N ILE A 451 7.31 -7.82 -12.24
CA ILE A 451 7.11 -8.95 -11.34
C ILE A 451 5.69 -9.50 -11.44
N LEU A 452 4.68 -8.62 -11.45
CA LEU A 452 3.27 -9.00 -11.62
C LEU A 452 3.05 -9.73 -12.94
N ARG A 453 3.73 -9.28 -14.00
CA ARG A 453 3.73 -9.95 -15.30
C ARG A 453 4.41 -11.31 -15.24
N LYS A 454 5.61 -11.42 -14.67
CA LYS A 454 6.30 -12.72 -14.50
C LYS A 454 5.46 -13.73 -13.72
N LEU A 455 4.74 -13.27 -12.69
CA LEU A 455 3.81 -14.12 -11.92
C LEU A 455 2.69 -14.65 -12.80
N SER A 456 2.06 -13.79 -13.60
CA SER A 456 0.98 -14.19 -14.49
C SER A 456 1.47 -15.07 -15.65
N GLU A 457 2.65 -14.79 -16.21
CA GLU A 457 3.32 -15.56 -17.28
C GLU A 457 3.63 -16.98 -16.85
N SER A 458 3.87 -17.19 -15.55
CA SER A 458 4.03 -18.52 -14.94
C SER A 458 2.71 -19.31 -14.81
N GLY A 459 1.62 -18.82 -15.40
CA GLY A 459 0.29 -19.45 -15.41
C GLY A 459 -0.64 -19.01 -14.27
N ASN A 460 -0.14 -18.24 -13.29
CA ASN A 460 -0.93 -17.81 -12.16
C ASN A 460 -1.94 -16.71 -12.54
N THR A 461 -2.97 -16.54 -11.72
CA THR A 461 -3.91 -15.42 -11.84
C THR A 461 -3.46 -14.30 -10.92
N VAL A 462 -3.38 -13.07 -11.43
CA VAL A 462 -3.00 -11.91 -10.62
C VAL A 462 -4.13 -10.88 -10.70
N VAL A 463 -4.73 -10.58 -9.55
CA VAL A 463 -5.81 -9.59 -9.41
C VAL A 463 -5.28 -8.44 -8.58
N VAL A 464 -5.33 -7.24 -9.14
CA VAL A 464 -4.77 -6.04 -8.52
C VAL A 464 -5.86 -4.99 -8.39
N ILE A 465 -6.08 -4.43 -7.20
CA ILE A 465 -6.84 -3.20 -7.04
C ILE A 465 -5.87 -2.04 -7.22
N GLU A 466 -6.11 -1.18 -8.20
CA GLU A 466 -5.20 -0.09 -8.50
C GLU A 466 -5.89 1.18 -9.00
N HIS A 467 -5.20 2.28 -8.78
CA HIS A 467 -5.49 3.61 -9.27
C HIS A 467 -4.34 4.14 -10.16
N ASN A 468 -3.14 3.57 -10.05
CA ASN A 468 -1.98 3.99 -10.81
C ASN A 468 -2.08 3.57 -12.29
N MET A 469 -2.03 4.55 -13.18
CA MET A 469 -2.21 4.35 -14.63
C MET A 469 -1.10 3.52 -15.27
N ASP A 470 0.12 3.51 -14.72
CA ASP A 470 1.21 2.67 -15.22
C ASP A 470 0.94 1.18 -14.99
N VAL A 471 0.28 0.80 -13.89
CA VAL A 471 -0.11 -0.60 -13.67
C VAL A 471 -1.33 -0.94 -14.52
N ILE A 472 -2.33 -0.05 -14.53
CA ILE A 472 -3.60 -0.25 -15.24
C ILE A 472 -3.36 -0.44 -16.75
N LYS A 473 -2.50 0.39 -17.37
CA LYS A 473 -2.19 0.27 -18.80
C LYS A 473 -1.45 -1.02 -19.15
N CYS A 474 -0.79 -1.65 -18.18
CA CYS A 474 -0.09 -2.93 -18.35
C CYS A 474 -0.96 -4.16 -18.08
N ALA A 475 -2.20 -3.99 -17.59
CA ALA A 475 -3.10 -5.10 -17.30
C ALA A 475 -3.64 -5.78 -18.57
N ASP A 476 -3.82 -7.09 -18.53
CA ASP A 476 -4.45 -7.82 -19.65
C ASP A 476 -5.97 -7.59 -19.69
N TYR A 477 -6.58 -7.41 -18.53
CA TYR A 477 -8.01 -7.20 -18.36
C TYR A 477 -8.29 -6.19 -17.24
N ILE A 478 -9.33 -5.39 -17.39
CA ILE A 478 -9.79 -4.43 -16.39
C ILE A 478 -11.25 -4.72 -16.07
N ILE A 479 -11.62 -4.58 -14.80
CA ILE A 479 -13.01 -4.46 -14.34
C ILE A 479 -13.15 -3.12 -13.64
N ASP A 480 -13.92 -2.22 -14.24
CA ASP A 480 -14.09 -0.85 -13.76
C ASP A 480 -15.37 -0.72 -12.92
N MET A 481 -15.21 -0.31 -11.66
CA MET A 481 -16.27 -0.18 -10.67
C MET A 481 -16.74 1.28 -10.54
N GLY A 482 -18.05 1.50 -10.38
CA GLY A 482 -18.58 2.86 -10.25
C GLY A 482 -20.10 2.94 -10.38
N PRO A 483 -20.66 4.00 -11.01
CA PRO A 483 -19.96 5.13 -11.66
C PRO A 483 -19.34 6.12 -10.67
N GLU A 484 -19.82 6.12 -9.42
CA GLU A 484 -19.37 7.01 -8.35
C GLU A 484 -19.02 6.21 -7.08
N GLY A 485 -18.59 6.89 -6.02
CA GLY A 485 -18.40 6.31 -4.69
C GLY A 485 -19.69 6.17 -3.88
N GLY A 486 -19.66 5.33 -2.85
CA GLY A 486 -20.74 5.20 -1.87
C GLY A 486 -22.04 4.65 -2.45
N ASP A 487 -23.17 5.25 -2.10
CA ASP A 487 -24.50 4.76 -2.47
C ASP A 487 -24.78 4.77 -3.98
N LYS A 488 -24.11 5.66 -4.72
CA LYS A 488 -24.14 5.77 -6.19
C LYS A 488 -23.18 4.81 -6.90
N GLY A 489 -22.34 4.09 -6.16
CA GLY A 489 -21.40 3.10 -6.69
C GLY A 489 -21.95 1.68 -6.68
N GLY A 490 -21.02 0.71 -6.62
CA GLY A 490 -21.32 -0.70 -6.43
C GLY A 490 -21.76 -1.45 -7.69
N LYS A 491 -21.48 -0.91 -8.88
CA LYS A 491 -21.77 -1.54 -10.18
C LYS A 491 -20.49 -1.69 -11.00
N VAL A 492 -20.49 -2.69 -11.88
CA VAL A 492 -19.48 -2.79 -12.96
C VAL A 492 -19.91 -1.90 -14.11
N ILE A 493 -19.07 -0.93 -14.46
CA ILE A 493 -19.30 0.07 -15.51
C ILE A 493 -18.75 -0.40 -16.83
N ALA A 494 -17.55 -0.95 -16.81
CA ALA A 494 -16.87 -1.45 -17.99
C ALA A 494 -16.03 -2.67 -17.60
N LYS A 495 -15.79 -3.54 -18.60
CA LYS A 495 -14.89 -4.68 -18.47
C LYS A 495 -14.31 -5.01 -19.84
N GLY A 496 -13.05 -5.39 -19.90
CA GLY A 496 -12.35 -5.59 -21.16
C GLY A 496 -10.86 -5.30 -21.07
N THR A 497 -10.19 -5.23 -22.20
CA THR A 497 -8.80 -4.73 -22.24
C THR A 497 -8.75 -3.23 -21.95
N PRO A 498 -7.60 -2.68 -21.52
CA PRO A 498 -7.37 -1.22 -21.44
C PRO A 498 -7.91 -0.42 -22.63
N GLU A 499 -7.70 -0.90 -23.85
CA GLU A 499 -8.18 -0.25 -25.07
C GLU A 499 -9.71 -0.27 -25.20
N GLU A 500 -10.37 -1.34 -24.73
CA GLU A 500 -11.83 -1.45 -24.70
C GLU A 500 -12.42 -0.54 -23.63
N ILE A 501 -11.81 -0.46 -22.44
CA ILE A 501 -12.24 0.45 -21.36
C ILE A 501 -12.20 1.91 -21.82
N CYS A 502 -11.16 2.30 -22.57
CA CYS A 502 -11.07 3.64 -23.14
C CYS A 502 -12.26 3.99 -24.05
N LYS A 503 -12.90 3.02 -24.70
CA LYS A 503 -14.07 3.29 -25.57
C LYS A 503 -15.35 3.56 -24.79
N VAL A 504 -15.39 3.30 -23.48
CA VAL A 504 -16.58 3.45 -22.65
C VAL A 504 -16.63 4.85 -22.06
N GLU A 505 -17.52 5.70 -22.58
CA GLU A 505 -17.67 7.11 -22.14
C GLU A 505 -18.07 7.26 -20.66
N LYS A 506 -18.74 6.26 -20.09
CA LYS A 506 -19.16 6.27 -18.67
C LYS A 506 -18.04 5.89 -17.70
N SER A 507 -16.90 5.42 -18.20
CA SER A 507 -15.76 4.99 -17.38
C SER A 507 -14.82 6.18 -17.15
N HIS A 508 -14.77 6.66 -15.91
CA HIS A 508 -13.76 7.64 -15.49
C HIS A 508 -12.36 7.08 -15.73
N THR A 509 -12.12 5.81 -15.41
CA THR A 509 -10.83 5.14 -15.69
C THR A 509 -10.46 5.22 -17.17
N GLY A 510 -11.40 4.91 -18.07
CA GLY A 510 -11.20 4.95 -19.52
C GLY A 510 -10.89 6.35 -20.06
N GLU A 511 -11.48 7.40 -19.49
CA GLU A 511 -11.19 8.79 -19.87
C GLU A 511 -9.72 9.16 -19.64
N TYR A 512 -9.18 8.83 -18.47
CA TYR A 512 -7.79 9.15 -18.11
C TYR A 512 -6.81 8.21 -18.82
N LEU A 513 -7.14 6.91 -18.91
CA LEU A 513 -6.27 5.90 -19.51
C LEU A 513 -5.96 6.16 -21.00
N LYS A 514 -6.86 6.84 -21.73
CA LYS A 514 -6.61 7.25 -23.13
C LYS A 514 -5.31 8.02 -23.29
N LYS A 515 -5.03 8.96 -22.39
CA LYS A 515 -3.82 9.80 -22.44
C LYS A 515 -2.57 8.93 -22.29
N TRP A 516 -2.62 7.95 -21.40
CA TRP A 516 -1.51 7.05 -21.08
C TRP A 516 -1.23 5.98 -22.15
N LEU A 517 -2.25 5.53 -22.89
CA LEU A 517 -2.06 4.60 -24.01
C LEU A 517 -1.51 5.28 -25.27
N SER A 518 -1.63 6.62 -25.36
CA SER A 518 -1.14 7.41 -26.49
C SER A 518 0.31 7.90 -26.37
N GLN A 519 0.93 7.70 -25.20
CA GLN A 519 2.31 8.10 -24.87
C GLN A 519 3.30 6.96 -25.07
#